data_AF-A0A7V0S147-F1
#
_entry.id   AF-A0A7V0S147-F1
#
_cell.length_a   1.000
_cell.length_b   1.000
_cell.length_c   1.000
_cell.angle_alpha   90.00
_cell.angle_beta   90.00
_cell.angle_gamma   90.00
#
_symmetry.space_group_name_H-M   'P 1'
#
loop_
_entity.id
_entity.type
_entity.pdbx_description
1 polymer ?
#
loop_
_entity_poly.entity_id
_entity_poly.type
_entity_poly.pdbx_seq_one_letter_code
_entity_poly.pdbx_strand_id
1 'polypeptide(L)'
;MAKRKFRYNQHTLSFEPIKVPVLKKLTNLAIQFVLSLAVAVIVFFSYTYFFDTPKEKILKRQNTEILVKFDLLAKQLEEASSLLADIQSRDNN
;
A
#
# COMPACT_ATOMS: atom_id res chain seq x y z
N MET A 1 26.73 31.25 18.68
CA MET A 1 25.87 32.45 18.82
C MET A 1 25.07 32.65 17.54
N ALA A 2 23.74 32.69 17.59
CA ALA A 2 22.91 32.82 16.39
C ALA A 2 23.02 34.24 15.79
N LYS A 3 23.52 34.35 14.55
CA LYS A 3 23.61 35.62 13.81
C LYS A 3 22.20 36.19 13.61
N ARG A 4 21.84 37.24 14.36
CA ARG A 4 20.57 37.96 14.17
C ARG A 4 20.70 38.87 12.95
N LYS A 5 19.74 38.80 12.02
CA LYS A 5 19.67 39.71 10.88
C LYS A 5 19.02 41.02 11.36
N PHE A 6 19.65 42.16 11.06
CA PHE A 6 19.17 43.50 11.41
C PHE A 6 18.73 44.23 10.14
N ARG A 7 17.68 45.06 10.24
CA ARG A 7 17.30 46.01 9.18
C ARG A 7 17.56 47.42 9.66
N TYR A 8 18.11 48.25 8.78
CA TYR A 8 18.33 49.67 9.04
C TYR A 8 17.01 50.44 8.88
N ASN A 9 16.62 51.18 9.90
CA ASN A 9 15.44 52.04 9.86
C ASN A 9 15.88 53.48 9.55
N GLN A 10 15.48 54.00 8.39
CA GLN A 10 15.90 55.33 7.91
C GLN A 10 15.31 56.49 8.72
N HIS A 11 14.23 56.26 9.46
CA HIS A 11 13.56 57.30 10.25
C HIS A 11 14.15 57.47 11.66
N THR A 12 14.71 56.41 12.24
CA THR A 12 15.29 56.42 13.59
C THR A 12 16.82 56.27 13.60
N LEU A 13 17.45 56.22 12.40
CA LEU A 13 18.86 55.92 12.16
C LEU A 13 19.39 54.67 12.91
N SER A 14 18.51 53.78 13.34
CA SER A 14 18.81 52.68 14.26
C SER A 14 18.67 51.33 13.56
N PHE A 15 19.48 50.36 14.00
CA PHE A 15 19.41 48.97 13.52
C PHE A 15 18.45 48.15 14.37
N GLU A 16 17.33 47.74 13.78
CA GLU A 16 16.32 46.91 14.46
C GLU A 16 16.48 45.43 14.09
N PRO A 17 16.43 44.50 15.06
CA PRO A 17 16.49 43.08 14.78
C PRO A 17 15.22 42.61 14.06
N ILE A 18 15.38 41.84 12.99
CA ILE A 18 14.26 41.23 12.26
C ILE A 18 13.62 40.17 13.15
N LYS A 19 12.52 40.53 13.83
CA LYS A 19 11.68 39.58 14.54
C LYS A 19 10.78 38.87 13.52
N VAL A 20 11.16 37.66 13.13
CA VAL A 20 10.28 36.81 12.34
C VAL A 20 9.16 36.35 13.28
N PRO A 21 7.88 36.64 12.98
CA PRO A 21 6.79 36.25 13.88
C PRO A 21 6.73 34.73 13.97
N VAL A 22 6.53 34.21 15.19
CA VAL A 22 6.43 32.77 15.47
C VAL A 22 5.34 32.09 14.63
N LEU A 23 4.24 32.80 14.38
CA LEU A 23 3.16 32.39 13.47
C LEU A 23 3.62 32.15 12.03
N LYS A 24 4.55 32.98 11.51
CA LYS A 24 5.11 32.81 10.16
C LYS A 24 6.06 31.61 10.08
N LYS A 25 6.73 31.28 11.19
CA LYS A 25 7.53 30.04 11.26
C LYS A 25 6.64 28.80 11.30
N LEU A 26 5.55 28.84 12.06
CA LEU A 26 4.61 27.72 12.19
C LEU A 26 3.88 27.44 10.87
N THR A 27 3.41 28.47 10.18
CA THR A 27 2.76 28.33 8.87
C THR A 27 3.71 27.76 7.82
N ASN A 28 4.97 28.22 7.79
CA ASN A 28 5.96 27.66 6.87
C ASN A 28 6.24 26.18 7.17
N LEU A 29 6.30 25.80 8.44
CA LEU A 29 6.47 24.40 8.86
C LEU A 29 5.24 23.55 8.52
N ALA A 30 4.03 24.08 8.69
CA ALA A 30 2.78 23.41 8.31
C ALA A 30 2.72 23.15 6.80
N ILE A 31 3.08 24.12 5.96
CA ILE A 31 3.14 23.95 4.50
C ILE A 31 4.12 22.84 4.13
N GLN A 32 5.31 22.85 4.75
CA GLN A 32 6.34 21.84 4.50
C GLN A 32 5.89 20.44 4.97
N PHE A 33 5.16 20.36 6.07
CA PHE A 33 4.58 19.12 6.57
C PHE A 33 3.51 18.58 5.62
N VAL A 34 2.61 19.42 5.11
CA VAL A 34 1.58 19.01 4.14
C VAL A 34 2.23 18.52 2.84
N LEU A 35 3.27 19.20 2.35
CA LEU A 35 3.99 18.77 1.15
C LEU A 35 4.69 17.41 1.37
N SER A 36 5.33 17.23 2.52
CA SER A 36 5.92 15.95 2.92
C SER A 36 4.88 14.84 3.01
N LEU A 37 3.70 15.13 3.56
CA LEU A 37 2.62 14.16 3.69
C LEU A 37 2.08 13.75 2.32
N ALA A 38 1.91 14.71 1.40
CA ALA A 38 1.49 14.43 0.03
C ALA A 38 2.47 13.48 -0.69
N VAL A 39 3.78 13.74 -0.56
CA VAL A 39 4.82 12.85 -1.12
C VAL A 39 4.76 11.46 -0.47
N ALA A 40 4.61 11.38 0.86
CA ALA A 40 4.52 10.11 1.57
C ALA A 40 3.31 9.28 1.11
N VAL A 41 2.16 9.92 0.87
CA VAL A 41 0.95 9.26 0.35
C VAL A 41 1.21 8.70 -1.06
N ILE A 42 1.82 9.47 -1.95
CA ILE A 42 2.16 9.00 -3.31
C ILE A 42 3.08 7.78 -3.24
N VAL A 43 4.13 7.85 -2.42
CA VAL A 43 5.08 6.75 -2.24
C VAL A 43 4.38 5.52 -1.66
N PHE A 44 3.52 5.69 -0.65
CA PHE A 44 2.75 4.60 -0.05
C PHE A 44 1.88 3.89 -1.09
N PHE A 45 1.09 4.64 -1.87
CA PHE A 45 0.24 4.04 -2.90
C PHE A 45 1.05 3.35 -3.99
N SER A 46 2.17 3.95 -4.42
CA SER A 46 3.07 3.31 -5.38
C SER A 46 3.62 1.99 -4.83
N TYR A 47 4.06 1.98 -3.57
CA TYR A 47 4.59 0.80 -2.91
C TYR A 47 3.53 -0.31 -2.82
N THR A 48 2.30 0.01 -2.42
CA THR A 48 1.21 -0.97 -2.33
C THR A 48 0.80 -1.54 -3.68
N TYR A 49 0.98 -0.79 -4.78
CA TYR A 49 0.67 -1.27 -6.12
C TYR A 49 1.76 -2.20 -6.67
N PHE A 50 3.03 -1.87 -6.43
CA PHE A 50 4.16 -2.67 -6.93
C PHE A 50 4.50 -3.88 -6.05
N PHE A 51 4.28 -3.78 -4.74
CA PHE A 51 4.56 -4.85 -3.79
C PHE A 51 3.27 -5.49 -3.31
N ASP A 52 2.93 -6.63 -3.92
CA ASP A 52 1.90 -7.55 -3.39
C ASP A 52 2.22 -7.82 -1.90
N THR A 53 1.22 -7.58 -1.04
CA THR A 53 1.41 -7.84 0.38
C THR A 53 1.67 -9.34 0.60
N PRO A 54 2.46 -9.74 1.62
CA PRO A 54 2.71 -11.16 1.90
C PRO A 54 1.40 -11.94 2.11
N LYS A 55 0.35 -11.27 2.61
CA LYS A 55 -1.00 -11.82 2.75
C LYS A 55 -1.64 -12.16 1.41
N GLU A 56 -1.58 -11.26 0.42
CA GLU A 56 -2.13 -11.52 -0.91
C GLU A 56 -1.40 -12.66 -1.62
N LYS A 57 -0.08 -12.75 -1.46
CA LYS A 57 0.70 -13.87 -2.02
C LYS A 57 0.27 -15.22 -1.43
N ILE A 58 0.09 -15.28 -0.11
CA ILE A 58 -0.41 -16.49 0.57
C ILE A 58 -1.82 -16.83 0.10
N LEU A 59 -2.70 -15.82 -0.01
CA LEU A 59 -4.08 -16.02 -0.43
C LEU A 59 -4.17 -16.52 -1.88
N LYS A 60 -3.38 -15.95 -2.80
CA LYS A 60 -3.26 -16.43 -4.19
C LYS A 60 -2.82 -17.89 -4.22
N ARG A 61 -1.81 -18.26 -3.43
CA ARG A 61 -1.34 -19.66 -3.33
C ARG A 61 -2.43 -20.60 -2.80
N GLN A 62 -3.12 -20.22 -1.73
CA GLN A 62 -4.22 -21.02 -1.17
C GLN A 62 -5.33 -21.22 -2.20
N ASN A 63 -5.69 -20.17 -2.95
CA ASN A 63 -6.70 -20.26 -3.99
C ASN A 63 -6.27 -21.25 -5.10
N THR A 64 -5.02 -21.16 -5.57
CA THR A 64 -4.49 -22.13 -6.55
C THR A 64 -4.47 -23.56 -6.01
N GLU A 65 -4.14 -23.76 -4.74
CA GLU A 65 -4.13 -25.08 -4.11
C GLU A 65 -5.54 -25.68 -4.04
N ILE A 66 -6.55 -24.87 -3.68
CA ILE A 66 -7.95 -25.29 -3.62
C ILE A 66 -8.44 -25.68 -5.02
N LEU A 67 -8.14 -24.88 -6.05
CA LEU A 67 -8.53 -25.18 -7.42
C LEU A 67 -7.95 -26.51 -7.91
N VAL A 68 -6.68 -26.78 -7.62
CA VAL A 68 -6.03 -28.06 -7.97
C VAL A 68 -6.70 -29.23 -7.25
N LYS A 69 -7.07 -29.08 -5.97
CA LYS A 69 -7.79 -30.13 -5.22
C LYS A 69 -9.17 -30.40 -5.83
N PHE A 70 -9.89 -29.37 -6.25
CA PHE A 70 -11.17 -29.54 -6.94
C PHE A 70 -11.04 -30.27 -8.27
N ASP A 71 -10.04 -29.92 -9.09
CA ASP A 71 -9.79 -30.61 -10.37
C ASP A 71 -9.48 -32.11 -10.16
N LEU A 72 -8.68 -32.42 -9.14
CA LEU A 72 -8.34 -33.80 -8.81
C LEU A 72 -9.56 -34.59 -8.29
N LEU A 73 -10.41 -33.97 -7.46
CA LEU A 73 -11.67 -34.59 -7.02
C LEU A 73 -12.64 -34.82 -8.18
N ALA A 74 -12.74 -33.88 -9.12
CA ALA A 74 -13.58 -34.03 -10.30
C ALA A 74 -13.16 -35.25 -11.14
N LYS A 75 -11.86 -35.43 -11.36
CA LYS A 75 -11.31 -36.61 -12.05
C LYS A 75 -11.62 -37.91 -11.32
N GLN A 76 -11.46 -37.94 -9.99
CA GLN A 76 -11.80 -39.14 -9.21
C GLN A 76 -13.29 -39.48 -9.30
N LEU A 77 -14.17 -38.48 -9.31
CA LEU A 77 -15.61 -38.70 -9.48
C LEU A 77 -15.93 -39.23 -10.89
N GLU A 78 -15.27 -38.72 -11.91
CA GLU A 78 -15.42 -39.20 -13.29
C GLU A 78 -14.98 -40.67 -13.39
N GLU A 79 -13.80 -41.02 -12.87
CA GLU A 79 -13.31 -42.40 -12.82
C GLU A 79 -14.27 -43.32 -12.05
N ALA A 80 -14.75 -42.90 -10.88
CA ALA A 80 -15.71 -43.68 -10.09
C ALA A 80 -17.03 -43.87 -10.84
N SER A 81 -17.52 -42.84 -11.53
CA SER A 81 -18.74 -42.92 -12.34
C SER A 81 -18.60 -43.87 -13.53
N SER A 82 -17.43 -43.87 -14.18
CA SER A 82 -17.11 -44.80 -15.26
C SER A 82 -17.04 -46.24 -14.77
N LEU A 83 -16.45 -46.49 -13.59
CA LEU A 83 -16.40 -47.82 -12.99
C LEU A 83 -17.80 -48.30 -12.59
N LEU A 84 -18.64 -47.44 -12.03
CA LEU A 84 -20.03 -47.77 -11.71
C LEU A 84 -20.85 -48.10 -12.96
N ALA A 85 -20.64 -47.35 -14.05
CA ALA A 85 -21.28 -47.64 -15.34
C ALA A 85 -20.83 -48.99 -15.92
N ASP A 86 -19.53 -49.33 -15.81
CA ASP A 86 -19.02 -50.64 -16.22
C ASP A 86 -19.66 -51.78 -15.40
N ILE A 87 -19.73 -51.64 -14.06
CA ILE A 87 -20.39 -52.62 -13.19
C ILE A 87 -21.87 -52.77 -13.56
N GLN A 88 -22.59 -51.67 -13.78
CA GLN A 88 -24.00 -51.70 -14.19
C GLN A 88 -24.18 -52.39 -15.55
N SER A 89 -23.28 -52.16 -16.50
CA SER A 89 -23.33 -52.81 -17.81
C SER A 89 -23.10 -54.33 -17.72
N ARG A 90 -22.24 -54.77 -16.79
CA ARG A 90 -21.96 -56.18 -16.52
C ARG A 90 -23.08 -56.89 -15.75
N ASP A 91 -23.84 -56.17 -14.93
CA ASP A 91 -25.00 -56.71 -14.21
C ASP A 91 -26.23 -56.86 -15.13
N ASN A 92 -26.39 -55.95 -16.10
CA ASN A 92 -27.50 -55.96 -17.06
C ASN A 92 -27.35 -56.97 -18.21
N ASN A 93 -26.24 -57.71 -18.29
CA ASN A 93 -25.93 -58.65 -19.36
C ASN A 93 -25.58 -60.03 -18.82
#